data_AF-A0A200PRP2-F1
#
_entry.id   AF-A0A200PRP2-F1
#
_cell.length_a   1.000
_cell.length_b   1.000
_cell.length_c   1.000
_cell.angle_alpha   90.00
_cell.angle_beta   90.00
_cell.angle_gamma   90.00
#
_symmetry.space_group_name_H-M   'P 1'
#
loop_
_entity.id
_entity.type
_entity.pdbx_description
1 polymer ?
#
loop_
_entity_poly.entity_id
_entity_poly.type
_entity_poly.pdbx_seq_one_letter_code
_entity_poly.pdbx_strand_id
1 'polypeptide(L)'
;MSTKRQLGASGGDASDSGSGSGSGRDKAPKREVTDRCSNEWIPNVVGSLQTTHIPILSPNKNNASAYRSEQYMLGKKAFYSIKLQGVVDHDCVFIDVDIGKPGKMSDDQILLESQLLRRDDRFTEGEWIVGNVSIPLMNRILVPYTQAPLNMTPTQITYNVAISKIREVGLEAIVKLKGRWVCLKQPLQFREDVANVVEACCVLHNMCRLKNDEIDPEWVVDDYENDIVFPPIASSDPASQARDKIAEGLVAARAIL
;
A
#
# COMPACT_ATOMS: atom_id res chain seq x y z
N MET A 1 -9.67 43.26 -62.40
CA MET A 1 -8.68 44.22 -61.87
C MET A 1 -8.20 43.66 -60.53
N SER A 2 -7.18 42.80 -60.53
CA SER A 2 -5.75 43.12 -60.32
C SER A 2 -5.54 43.78 -58.93
N THR A 3 -4.70 43.28 -58.01
CA THR A 3 -3.37 42.68 -58.23
C THR A 3 -2.88 41.92 -56.98
N LYS A 4 -2.13 40.83 -57.21
CA LYS A 4 -1.20 40.15 -56.28
C LYS A 4 0.05 41.01 -55.99
N ARG A 5 0.75 40.71 -54.88
CA ARG A 5 2.24 40.66 -54.69
C ARG A 5 2.46 40.15 -53.24
N GLN A 6 2.96 38.95 -52.92
CA GLN A 6 4.20 38.19 -53.22
C GLN A 6 5.52 38.79 -52.70
N LEU A 7 6.12 37.99 -51.79
CA LEU A 7 7.53 37.60 -51.61
C LEU A 7 8.52 38.49 -50.84
N GLY A 8 9.26 37.83 -49.95
CA GLY A 8 10.54 38.26 -49.38
C GLY A 8 11.04 37.29 -48.31
N ALA A 9 11.79 36.26 -48.73
CA ALA A 9 12.50 35.32 -47.87
C ALA A 9 13.99 35.68 -47.76
N SER A 10 14.57 35.53 -46.57
CA SER A 10 16.01 35.30 -46.26
C SER A 10 16.13 35.28 -44.73
N GLY A 11 16.61 34.24 -44.04
CA GLY A 11 17.81 33.45 -44.28
C GLY A 11 18.93 34.01 -43.41
N GLY A 12 19.35 33.29 -42.36
CA GLY A 12 20.50 33.67 -41.54
C GLY A 12 20.53 33.04 -40.14
N ASP A 13 21.25 31.93 -40.03
CA ASP A 13 21.66 31.28 -38.79
C ASP A 13 22.52 32.19 -37.90
N ALA A 14 22.32 32.09 -36.58
CA ALA A 14 23.40 32.24 -35.59
C ALA A 14 22.96 31.57 -34.28
N SER A 15 23.58 30.44 -34.01
CA SER A 15 23.72 29.81 -32.70
C SER A 15 24.30 30.78 -31.67
N ASP A 16 23.66 30.91 -30.50
CA ASP A 16 24.42 31.02 -29.27
C ASP A 16 23.69 30.41 -28.07
N SER A 17 24.53 29.78 -27.28
CA SER A 17 24.36 28.94 -26.12
C SER A 17 23.70 29.64 -24.93
N GLY A 18 22.61 29.05 -24.44
CA GLY A 18 21.93 29.42 -23.19
C GLY A 18 21.88 28.21 -22.26
N SER A 19 22.97 28.02 -21.54
CA SER A 19 23.15 27.06 -20.46
C SER A 19 22.31 27.38 -19.21
N GLY A 20 21.81 26.34 -18.56
CA GLY A 20 21.26 26.39 -17.19
C GLY A 20 19.73 26.51 -17.20
N SER A 21 18.96 25.68 -16.52
CA SER A 21 19.25 24.93 -15.31
C SER A 21 18.41 23.66 -15.33
N GLY A 22 19.08 22.51 -15.39
CA GLY A 22 18.47 21.26 -14.98
C GLY A 22 18.03 21.42 -13.54
N SER A 23 16.72 21.59 -13.34
CA SER A 23 16.09 21.43 -12.03
C SER A 23 16.21 19.95 -11.68
N GLY A 24 17.40 19.54 -11.26
CA GLY A 24 17.59 18.35 -10.46
C GLY A 24 16.68 18.51 -9.27
N ARG A 25 15.53 17.82 -9.31
CA ARG A 25 14.80 17.55 -8.08
C ARG A 25 15.75 16.66 -7.30
N ASP A 26 16.43 17.26 -6.33
CA ASP A 26 17.16 16.53 -5.32
C ASP A 26 16.21 15.46 -4.79
N LYS A 27 16.48 14.21 -5.17
CA LYS A 27 15.79 13.07 -4.59
C LYS A 27 16.11 13.14 -3.11
N ALA A 28 15.08 13.32 -2.30
CA ALA A 28 15.20 13.24 -0.85
C ALA A 28 15.99 11.97 -0.50
N PRO A 29 16.93 12.04 0.46
CA PRO A 29 17.74 10.88 0.82
C PRO A 29 16.81 9.72 1.18
N LYS A 30 16.90 8.62 0.44
CA LYS A 30 16.24 7.36 0.80
C LYS A 30 16.80 6.98 2.17
N ARG A 31 15.99 7.13 3.22
CA ARG A 31 16.34 6.65 4.56
C ARG A 31 16.38 5.12 4.47
N GLU A 32 17.59 4.55 4.55
CA GLU A 32 17.77 3.11 4.66
C GLU A 32 17.04 2.61 5.92
N VAL A 33 16.02 1.78 5.68
CA VAL A 33 15.27 1.08 6.72
C VAL A 33 16.06 -0.17 7.10
N THR A 34 17.15 -0.03 7.86
CA THR A 34 17.91 -1.23 8.29
C THR A 34 18.44 -1.23 9.72
N ASP A 35 18.22 -0.18 10.54
CA ASP A 35 19.00 -0.04 11.79
C ASP A 35 18.24 -0.27 13.11
N ARG A 36 17.31 -1.24 13.16
CA ARG A 36 16.82 -1.79 14.44
C ARG A 36 16.85 -3.31 14.45
N CYS A 37 17.92 -3.87 15.05
CA CYS A 37 18.13 -5.27 15.44
C CYS A 37 18.09 -6.33 14.32
N SER A 38 19.28 -6.75 13.89
CA SER A 38 19.59 -7.32 12.57
C SER A 38 19.26 -8.80 12.30
N ASN A 39 18.59 -9.56 13.17
CA ASN A 39 18.51 -11.04 13.00
C ASN A 39 17.09 -11.65 13.02
N GLU A 40 16.03 -10.84 13.06
CA GLU A 40 14.65 -11.36 13.05
C GLU A 40 13.80 -10.91 11.87
N TRP A 41 14.33 -10.03 11.01
CA TRP A 41 13.55 -9.29 10.03
C TRP A 41 13.89 -9.77 8.61
N ILE A 42 12.87 -9.79 7.76
CA ILE A 42 13.06 -10.11 6.33
C ILE A 42 13.87 -8.97 5.71
N PRO A 43 15.00 -9.26 5.04
CA PRO A 43 15.85 -8.22 4.47
C PRO A 43 15.14 -7.45 3.35
N ASN A 44 15.52 -6.18 3.19
CA ASN A 44 15.05 -5.29 2.13
C ASN A 44 13.52 -5.10 2.06
N VAL A 45 12.81 -5.27 3.17
CA VAL A 45 11.39 -4.91 3.23
C VAL A 45 11.24 -3.42 3.44
N VAL A 46 10.53 -2.76 2.53
CA VAL A 46 10.32 -1.30 2.55
C VAL A 46 8.95 -0.90 3.07
N GLY A 47 8.00 -1.83 3.13
CA GLY A 47 6.71 -1.53 3.70
C GLY A 47 5.75 -2.71 3.81
N SER A 48 4.67 -2.46 4.54
CA SER A 48 3.54 -3.33 4.78
C SER A 48 2.33 -2.84 4.01
N LEU A 49 1.79 -3.69 3.13
CA LEU A 49 0.58 -3.44 2.35
C LEU A 49 -0.65 -3.87 3.16
N GLN A 50 -1.52 -2.92 3.47
CA GLN A 50 -2.81 -3.16 4.10
C GLN A 50 -3.94 -2.56 3.27
N THR A 51 -5.12 -3.17 3.40
CA THR A 51 -6.38 -2.64 2.88
C THR A 51 -7.33 -2.43 4.05
N THR A 52 -8.18 -1.42 3.96
CA THR A 52 -9.23 -1.17 4.96
C THR A 52 -10.45 -0.54 4.32
N HIS A 53 -11.63 -0.76 4.91
CA HIS A 53 -12.86 -0.12 4.56
C HIS A 53 -12.96 1.28 5.18
N ILE A 54 -13.39 2.23 4.34
CA ILE A 54 -13.88 3.53 4.76
C ILE A 54 -15.40 3.53 4.57
N PRO A 55 -16.19 3.58 5.65
CA PRO A 55 -17.64 3.57 5.57
C PRO A 55 -18.17 4.78 4.78
N ILE A 56 -19.17 4.52 3.94
CA ILE A 56 -19.90 5.55 3.20
C ILE A 56 -21.40 5.35 3.37
N LEU A 57 -22.17 6.41 3.16
CA LEU A 57 -23.60 6.29 2.91
C LEU A 57 -23.84 5.57 1.58
N SER A 58 -25.00 4.91 1.46
CA SER A 58 -25.40 4.22 0.24
C SER A 58 -25.24 5.15 -0.97
N PRO A 59 -24.49 4.73 -2.01
CA PRO A 59 -24.45 5.49 -3.26
C PRO A 59 -25.86 5.64 -3.84
N ASN A 60 -26.19 6.82 -4.35
CA ASN A 60 -27.51 7.12 -4.95
C ASN A 60 -27.73 6.48 -6.35
N LYS A 61 -26.91 5.52 -6.77
CA LYS A 61 -26.83 5.01 -8.15
C LYS A 61 -27.10 3.50 -8.22
N ASN A 62 -27.45 3.01 -9.41
CA ASN A 62 -27.73 1.60 -9.74
C ASN A 62 -26.62 0.59 -9.37
N ASN A 63 -25.41 1.07 -9.04
CA ASN A 63 -24.26 0.24 -8.66
C ASN A 63 -23.97 0.22 -7.15
N ALA A 64 -24.92 0.61 -6.29
CA ALA A 64 -24.73 0.59 -4.83
C ALA A 64 -24.28 -0.79 -4.30
N SER A 65 -24.70 -1.89 -4.93
CA SER A 65 -24.29 -3.26 -4.58
C SER A 65 -22.78 -3.49 -4.65
N ALA A 66 -22.06 -2.83 -5.56
CA ALA A 66 -20.60 -2.94 -5.67
C ALA A 66 -19.87 -2.33 -4.47
N TYR A 67 -20.48 -1.38 -3.78
CA TYR A 67 -19.90 -0.73 -2.60
C TYR A 67 -20.27 -1.44 -1.29
N ARG A 68 -21.10 -2.48 -1.34
CA ARG A 68 -21.51 -3.22 -0.14
C ARG A 68 -20.37 -4.12 0.33
N SER A 69 -19.98 -3.99 1.59
CA SER A 69 -19.00 -4.88 2.22
C SER A 69 -19.55 -6.31 2.33
N GLU A 70 -18.66 -7.29 2.21
CA GLU A 70 -19.02 -8.72 2.28
C GLU A 70 -19.03 -9.26 3.73
N GLN A 71 -19.19 -8.39 4.73
CA GLN A 71 -19.17 -8.76 6.15
C GLN A 71 -20.39 -9.57 6.62
N TYR A 72 -21.45 -9.66 5.81
CA TYR A 72 -22.62 -10.50 6.11
C TYR A 72 -22.25 -11.98 6.29
N MET A 73 -21.18 -12.43 5.62
CA MET A 73 -20.70 -13.81 5.74
C MET A 73 -20.10 -14.12 7.12
N LEU A 74 -19.83 -13.11 7.95
CA LEU A 74 -19.31 -13.23 9.32
C LEU A 74 -20.35 -12.90 10.39
N GLY A 75 -21.64 -12.92 10.04
CA GLY A 75 -22.72 -12.57 10.96
C GLY A 75 -22.78 -11.09 11.33
N LYS A 76 -21.96 -10.23 10.69
CA LYS A 76 -21.99 -8.78 10.84
C LYS A 76 -22.94 -8.14 9.83
N LYS A 77 -23.53 -6.99 10.18
CA LYS A 77 -24.40 -6.26 9.25
C LYS A 77 -23.55 -5.65 8.13
N ALA A 78 -23.85 -6.01 6.88
CA ALA A 78 -23.21 -5.38 5.72
C ALA A 78 -23.45 -3.85 5.72
N PHE A 79 -22.44 -3.09 5.32
CA PHE A 79 -22.49 -1.63 5.17
C PHE A 79 -21.92 -1.22 3.81
N TYR A 80 -22.07 0.04 3.41
CA TYR A 80 -21.46 0.55 2.19
C TYR A 80 -20.09 1.16 2.51
N SER A 81 -19.10 0.91 1.67
CA SER A 81 -17.73 1.36 1.88
C SER A 81 -17.00 1.57 0.55
N ILE A 82 -15.95 2.38 0.62
CA ILE A 82 -14.83 2.34 -0.33
C ILE A 82 -13.63 1.70 0.37
N LYS A 83 -12.66 1.22 -0.39
CA LYS A 83 -11.41 0.68 0.13
C LYS A 83 -10.29 1.73 0.06
N LEU A 84 -9.47 1.75 1.10
CA LEU A 84 -8.15 2.37 1.15
C LEU A 84 -7.12 1.24 1.15
N GLN A 85 -6.27 1.19 0.14
CA GLN A 85 -5.06 0.39 0.13
C GLN A 85 -3.89 1.30 0.47
N GLY A 86 -3.06 0.93 1.44
CA GLY A 86 -1.89 1.71 1.84
C GLY A 86 -0.65 0.82 1.96
N VAL A 87 0.49 1.31 1.47
CA VAL A 87 1.81 0.77 1.81
C VAL A 87 2.41 1.66 2.89
N VAL A 88 2.80 1.05 4.00
CA VAL A 88 3.26 1.74 5.19
C VAL A 88 4.68 1.30 5.53
N ASP A 89 5.58 2.25 5.77
CA ASP A 89 6.94 1.95 6.22
C ASP A 89 7.02 1.59 7.73
N HIS A 90 8.22 1.28 8.19
CA HIS A 90 8.50 0.93 9.59
C HIS A 90 8.14 2.02 10.62
N ASP A 91 8.02 3.28 10.23
CA ASP A 91 7.70 4.42 11.10
C ASP A 91 6.17 4.69 11.16
N CYS A 92 5.36 3.79 10.61
CA CYS A 92 3.92 3.95 10.41
C CYS A 92 3.56 5.10 9.46
N VAL A 93 4.41 5.41 8.47
CA VAL A 93 4.17 6.46 7.45
C VAL A 93 3.66 5.81 6.17
N PHE A 94 2.58 6.35 5.60
CA PHE A 94 2.07 5.91 4.30
C PHE A 94 2.99 6.39 3.18
N ILE A 95 3.62 5.45 2.47
CA ILE A 95 4.52 5.73 1.34
C ILE A 95 3.84 5.54 -0.02
N ASP A 96 2.72 4.82 -0.07
CA ASP A 96 1.81 4.74 -1.21
C ASP A 96 0.38 4.55 -0.73
N VAL A 97 -0.59 5.17 -1.41
CA VAL A 97 -2.02 4.96 -1.15
C VAL A 97 -2.81 4.85 -2.45
N ASP A 98 -3.83 4.00 -2.46
CA ASP A 98 -4.82 3.86 -3.51
C ASP A 98 -6.22 3.82 -2.88
N ILE A 99 -7.10 4.70 -3.32
CA ILE A 99 -8.33 5.04 -2.58
C ILE A 99 -9.51 5.05 -3.54
N GLY A 100 -10.66 4.54 -3.07
CA GLY A 100 -11.94 4.72 -3.75
C GLY A 100 -12.46 3.48 -4.46
N LYS A 101 -11.72 2.36 -4.41
CA LYS A 101 -12.21 1.08 -4.94
C LYS A 101 -13.49 0.65 -4.20
N PRO A 102 -14.46 0.02 -4.86
CA PRO A 102 -15.72 -0.37 -4.22
C PRO A 102 -15.50 -1.37 -3.08
N GLY A 103 -16.28 -1.25 -2.00
CA GLY A 103 -16.16 -2.10 -0.81
C GLY A 103 -16.31 -3.61 -1.04
N LYS A 104 -16.99 -4.04 -2.10
CA LYS A 104 -17.11 -5.48 -2.44
C LYS A 104 -15.83 -6.06 -3.05
N MET A 105 -14.94 -5.22 -3.56
CA MET A 105 -13.73 -5.64 -4.27
C MET A 105 -12.76 -6.31 -3.28
N SER A 106 -12.21 -7.45 -3.66
CA SER A 106 -11.24 -8.19 -2.84
C SER A 106 -9.85 -7.55 -2.92
N ASP A 107 -8.99 -7.83 -1.93
CA ASP A 107 -7.66 -7.20 -1.86
C ASP A 107 -6.79 -7.51 -3.09
N ASP A 108 -6.88 -8.73 -3.65
CA ASP A 108 -6.18 -9.11 -4.87
C ASP A 108 -6.64 -8.29 -6.08
N GLN A 109 -7.94 -8.04 -6.23
CA GLN A 109 -8.50 -7.21 -7.30
C GLN A 109 -8.06 -5.75 -7.17
N ILE A 110 -8.05 -5.22 -5.94
CA ILE A 110 -7.61 -3.86 -5.65
C ILE A 110 -6.14 -3.71 -6.03
N LEU A 111 -5.29 -4.64 -5.61
CA LEU A 111 -3.87 -4.63 -5.91
C LEU A 111 -3.59 -4.70 -7.42
N LEU A 112 -4.28 -5.59 -8.14
CA LEU A 112 -4.13 -5.76 -9.60
C LEU A 112 -4.51 -4.50 -10.39
N GLU A 113 -5.47 -3.72 -9.89
CA GLU A 113 -5.84 -2.44 -10.50
C GLU A 113 -5.02 -1.26 -10.00
N SER A 114 -4.20 -1.46 -8.97
CA SER A 114 -3.47 -0.39 -8.32
C SER A 114 -2.29 0.12 -9.13
N GLN A 115 -2.00 1.42 -8.97
CA GLN A 115 -0.77 2.01 -9.52
C GLN A 115 0.49 1.43 -8.88
N LEU A 116 0.37 0.75 -7.74
CA LEU A 116 1.47 0.05 -7.07
C LEU A 116 2.18 -0.96 -7.98
N LEU A 117 1.41 -1.80 -8.70
CA LEU A 117 1.98 -2.78 -9.62
C LEU A 117 2.35 -2.21 -10.98
N ARG A 118 1.74 -1.09 -11.38
CA ARG A 118 1.94 -0.50 -12.72
C ARG A 118 3.18 0.39 -12.83
N ARG A 119 3.67 0.91 -11.70
CA ARG A 119 4.82 1.82 -11.64
C ARG A 119 6.06 1.07 -11.17
N ASP A 120 6.94 0.75 -12.10
CA ASP A 120 8.17 0.00 -11.82
C ASP A 120 9.26 0.85 -11.12
N ASP A 121 9.12 2.17 -11.15
CA ASP A 121 10.15 3.14 -10.72
C ASP A 121 10.09 3.52 -9.23
N ARG A 122 9.04 3.12 -8.51
CA ARG A 122 8.82 3.58 -7.13
C ARG A 122 9.67 2.86 -6.09
N PHE A 123 10.01 1.61 -6.36
CA PHE A 123 10.85 0.78 -5.51
C PHE A 123 12.06 0.35 -6.32
N THR A 124 13.19 0.08 -5.68
CA THR A 124 14.38 -0.48 -6.33
C THR A 124 14.35 -2.00 -6.41
N GLU A 125 15.07 -2.56 -7.38
CA GLU A 125 15.20 -4.01 -7.51
C GLU A 125 15.74 -4.61 -6.20
N GLY A 126 15.15 -5.74 -5.78
CA GLY A 126 15.48 -6.39 -4.50
C GLY A 126 14.74 -5.85 -3.27
N GLU A 127 13.97 -4.77 -3.39
CA GLU A 127 13.05 -4.32 -2.34
C GLU A 127 11.73 -5.10 -2.35
N TRP A 128 11.20 -5.39 -1.16
CA TRP A 128 9.99 -6.16 -0.94
C TRP A 128 8.92 -5.37 -0.18
N ILE A 129 7.66 -5.61 -0.54
CA ILE A 129 6.49 -5.20 0.22
C ILE A 129 5.86 -6.45 0.83
N VAL A 130 5.40 -6.36 2.07
CA VAL A 130 4.72 -7.48 2.74
C VAL A 130 3.21 -7.27 2.71
N GLY A 131 2.50 -8.19 2.06
CA GLY A 131 1.04 -8.24 2.04
C GLY A 131 0.45 -9.19 3.09
N ASN A 132 -0.87 -9.18 3.21
CA ASN A 132 -1.63 -10.13 4.01
C ASN A 132 -1.91 -11.44 3.21
N VAL A 133 -2.69 -12.33 3.81
CA VAL A 133 -3.09 -13.62 3.19
C VAL A 133 -4.04 -13.48 2.00
N SER A 134 -4.78 -12.37 1.86
CA SER A 134 -5.68 -12.10 0.73
C SER A 134 -4.95 -11.51 -0.48
N ILE A 135 -3.70 -11.06 -0.29
CA ILE A 135 -2.85 -10.57 -1.37
C ILE A 135 -2.14 -11.75 -2.07
N PRO A 136 -2.06 -11.75 -3.42
CA PRO A 136 -1.34 -12.79 -4.14
C PRO A 136 0.17 -12.64 -4.00
N LEU A 137 0.86 -13.79 -3.95
CA LEU A 137 2.32 -13.81 -3.98
C LEU A 137 2.80 -13.42 -5.39
N MET A 138 3.44 -12.26 -5.50
CA MET A 138 3.83 -11.65 -6.78
C MET A 138 5.29 -11.19 -6.73
N ASN A 139 5.82 -10.77 -7.88
CA ASN A 139 7.11 -10.10 -7.92
C ASN A 139 7.08 -8.91 -6.95
N ARG A 140 8.09 -8.80 -6.06
CA ARG A 140 8.24 -7.73 -5.05
C ARG A 140 7.18 -7.70 -3.94
N ILE A 141 6.26 -8.66 -3.89
CA ILE A 141 5.27 -8.77 -2.82
C ILE A 141 5.41 -10.12 -2.14
N LEU A 142 5.74 -10.09 -0.85
CA LEU A 142 5.84 -11.24 0.02
C LEU A 142 4.55 -11.41 0.82
N VAL A 143 4.08 -12.65 0.95
CA VAL A 143 2.88 -13.00 1.72
C VAL A 143 3.19 -14.23 2.58
N PRO A 144 2.47 -14.46 3.69
CA PRO A 144 2.70 -15.63 4.54
C PRO A 144 2.37 -16.94 3.82
N TYR A 145 2.94 -18.05 4.27
CA TYR A 145 2.48 -19.38 3.91
C TYR A 145 1.07 -19.61 4.47
N THR A 146 0.18 -20.18 3.66
CA THR A 146 -1.25 -20.35 3.96
C THR A 146 -1.64 -21.79 4.30
N GLN A 147 -0.68 -22.71 4.36
CA GLN A 147 -0.91 -24.11 4.69
C GLN A 147 -1.43 -24.26 6.14
N ALA A 148 -2.12 -25.35 6.46
CA ALA A 148 -2.51 -25.60 7.85
C ALA A 148 -1.26 -25.67 8.75
N PRO A 149 -1.28 -25.13 9.98
CA PRO A 149 -0.09 -25.10 10.86
C PRO A 149 0.58 -26.47 11.07
N LEU A 150 -0.21 -27.55 11.12
CA LEU A 150 0.28 -28.92 11.25
C LEU A 150 1.09 -29.42 10.04
N ASN A 151 0.92 -28.77 8.89
CA ASN A 151 1.60 -29.09 7.64
C ASN A 151 2.73 -28.09 7.32
N MET A 152 2.97 -27.09 8.18
CA MET A 152 4.05 -26.12 7.97
C MET A 152 5.37 -26.64 8.50
N THR A 153 6.44 -26.37 7.76
CA THR A 153 7.80 -26.63 8.25
C THR A 153 8.22 -25.59 9.30
N PRO A 154 9.18 -25.88 10.20
CA PRO A 154 9.73 -24.90 11.13
C PRO A 154 10.25 -23.62 10.45
N THR A 155 10.79 -23.76 9.24
CA THR A 155 11.24 -22.65 8.38
C THR A 155 10.08 -21.76 7.98
N GLN A 156 8.97 -22.35 7.50
CA GLN A 156 7.77 -21.60 7.13
C GLN A 156 7.12 -20.91 8.33
N ILE A 157 7.11 -21.56 9.50
CA ILE A 157 6.62 -20.97 10.75
C ILE A 157 7.47 -19.75 11.13
N THR A 158 8.79 -19.88 11.10
CA THR A 158 9.73 -18.79 11.38
C THR A 158 9.51 -17.60 10.45
N TYR A 159 9.37 -17.86 9.16
CA TYR A 159 9.07 -16.84 8.16
C TYR A 159 7.70 -16.17 8.43
N ASN A 160 6.65 -16.94 8.71
CA ASN A 160 5.33 -16.39 9.01
C ASN A 160 5.33 -15.51 10.26
N VAL A 161 6.12 -15.84 11.28
CA VAL A 161 6.32 -14.98 12.45
C VAL A 161 6.95 -13.64 12.04
N ALA A 162 7.99 -13.66 11.19
CA ALA A 162 8.62 -12.44 10.70
C ALA A 162 7.67 -11.58 9.85
N ILE A 163 6.91 -12.21 8.94
CA ILE A 163 5.86 -11.54 8.16
C ILE A 163 4.81 -10.89 9.06
N SER A 164 4.35 -11.60 10.10
CA SER A 164 3.33 -11.06 11.02
C SER A 164 3.81 -9.79 11.72
N LYS A 165 5.07 -9.74 12.19
CA LYS A 165 5.64 -8.52 12.81
C LYS A 165 5.64 -7.33 11.86
N ILE A 166 5.96 -7.55 10.58
CA ILE A 166 5.93 -6.48 9.57
C ILE A 166 4.49 -6.04 9.28
N ARG A 167 3.55 -6.99 9.23
CA ARG A 167 2.13 -6.70 9.03
C ARG A 167 1.54 -5.88 10.17
N GLU A 168 1.94 -6.16 11.41
CA GLU A 168 1.50 -5.42 12.61
C GLU A 168 1.77 -3.92 12.48
N VAL A 169 2.91 -3.49 11.92
CA VAL A 169 3.20 -2.07 11.67
C VAL A 169 2.18 -1.42 10.74
N GLY A 170 1.80 -2.12 9.66
CA GLY A 170 0.80 -1.62 8.72
C GLY A 170 -0.59 -1.53 9.36
N LEU A 171 -0.97 -2.55 10.14
CA LEU A 171 -2.23 -2.53 10.90
C LEU A 171 -2.25 -1.39 11.92
N GLU A 172 -1.16 -1.19 12.65
CA GLU A 172 -0.99 -0.11 13.60
C GLU A 172 -1.19 1.26 12.93
N ALA A 173 -0.60 1.49 11.76
CA ALA A 173 -0.79 2.73 11.02
C ALA A 173 -2.25 2.98 10.61
N ILE A 174 -2.98 1.94 10.18
CA ILE A 174 -4.41 2.04 9.86
C ILE A 174 -5.24 2.36 11.11
N VAL A 175 -4.98 1.69 12.23
CA VAL A 175 -5.68 1.94 13.49
C VAL A 175 -5.40 3.38 13.97
N LYS A 176 -4.15 3.85 13.91
CA LYS A 176 -3.77 5.23 14.26
C LYS A 176 -4.43 6.26 13.34
N LEU A 177 -4.47 6.00 12.03
CA LEU A 177 -5.16 6.84 11.05
C LEU A 177 -6.64 6.99 11.42
N LYS A 178 -7.37 5.88 11.55
CA LYS A 178 -8.80 5.93 11.91
C LYS A 178 -9.03 6.47 13.33
N GLY A 179 -8.08 6.28 14.24
CA GLY A 179 -8.09 6.85 15.59
C GLY A 179 -8.09 8.38 15.58
N ARG A 180 -7.14 8.98 14.86
CA ARG A 180 -7.00 10.44 14.75
C ARG A 180 -8.13 11.08 13.97
N TRP A 181 -8.48 10.50 12.84
CA TRP A 181 -9.53 11.02 11.95
C TRP A 181 -10.79 10.20 12.11
N VAL A 182 -11.53 10.46 13.20
CA VAL A 182 -12.79 9.77 13.55
C VAL A 182 -13.82 9.82 12.41
N CYS A 183 -13.75 10.82 11.53
CA CYS A 183 -14.58 10.88 10.32
C CYS A 183 -14.43 9.66 9.41
N LEU A 184 -13.28 8.97 9.43
CA LEU A 184 -13.03 7.74 8.66
C LEU A 184 -13.72 6.50 9.26
N LYS A 185 -14.20 6.58 10.51
CA LYS A 185 -14.97 5.51 11.18
C LYS A 185 -16.48 5.66 10.95
N GLN A 186 -16.93 6.84 10.50
CA GLN A 186 -18.34 7.15 10.31
C GLN A 186 -18.70 7.11 8.82
N PRO A 187 -19.95 6.75 8.46
CA PRO A 187 -20.39 6.78 7.07
C PRO A 187 -20.26 8.18 6.46
N LEU A 188 -19.28 8.35 5.58
CA LEU A 188 -19.10 9.59 4.84
C LEU A 188 -20.17 9.71 3.74
N GLN A 189 -20.60 10.93 3.44
CA GLN A 189 -21.51 11.14 2.33
C GLN A 189 -20.81 10.76 1.02
N PHE A 190 -21.36 9.78 0.29
CA PHE A 190 -20.76 9.35 -0.97
C PHE A 190 -20.82 10.47 -2.01
N ARG A 191 -19.66 11.08 -2.25
CA ARG A 191 -19.40 12.18 -3.17
C ARG A 191 -18.08 11.92 -3.89
N GLU A 192 -17.84 12.63 -4.98
CA GLU A 192 -16.60 12.52 -5.76
C GLU A 192 -15.35 12.81 -4.91
N ASP A 193 -15.48 13.64 -3.87
CA ASP A 193 -14.38 14.05 -3.01
C ASP A 193 -14.06 13.10 -1.84
N VAL A 194 -14.79 12.00 -1.65
CA VAL A 194 -14.52 11.11 -0.50
C VAL A 194 -13.09 10.57 -0.54
N ALA A 195 -12.58 10.26 -1.74
CA ALA A 195 -11.19 9.84 -1.90
C ALA A 195 -10.20 10.94 -1.47
N ASN A 196 -10.47 12.20 -1.84
CA ASN A 196 -9.65 13.35 -1.45
C ASN A 196 -9.64 13.58 0.07
N VAL A 197 -10.77 13.36 0.74
CA VAL A 197 -10.86 13.44 2.21
C VAL A 197 -9.98 12.37 2.87
N VAL A 198 -10.06 11.13 2.40
CA VAL A 198 -9.24 10.01 2.92
C VAL A 198 -7.76 10.25 2.65
N GLU A 199 -7.42 10.73 1.45
CA GLU A 199 -6.04 11.07 1.08
C GLU A 199 -5.49 12.19 1.97
N ALA A 200 -6.27 13.25 2.21
CA ALA A 200 -5.89 14.33 3.12
C ALA A 200 -5.63 13.81 4.54
N CYS A 201 -6.44 12.86 5.04
CA CYS A 201 -6.21 12.23 6.34
C CYS A 201 -4.89 11.45 6.35
N CYS A 202 -4.54 10.72 5.28
CA CYS A 202 -3.26 10.01 5.17
C CYS A 202 -2.07 10.99 5.16
N VAL A 203 -2.18 12.11 4.45
CA VAL A 203 -1.15 13.15 4.43
C VAL A 203 -0.97 13.78 5.81
N LEU A 204 -2.07 14.13 6.48
CA LEU A 204 -2.03 14.69 7.83
C LEU A 204 -1.47 13.69 8.86
N HIS A 205 -1.79 12.40 8.72
CA HIS A 205 -1.17 11.31 9.49
C HIS A 205 0.34 11.32 9.35
N ASN A 206 0.83 11.33 8.12
CA ASN A 206 2.26 11.37 7.85
C ASN A 206 2.91 12.62 8.46
N MET A 207 2.26 13.78 8.37
CA MET A 207 2.75 15.01 9.01
C MET A 207 2.86 14.90 10.53
N CYS A 208 1.88 14.28 11.19
CA CYS A 208 1.95 13.99 12.63
C CYS A 208 3.10 13.04 12.96
N ARG A 209 3.25 11.94 12.22
CA ARG A 209 4.35 10.97 12.40
C ARG A 209 5.72 11.63 12.24
N LEU A 210 5.91 12.43 11.20
CA LEU A 210 7.16 13.15 10.94
C LEU A 210 7.50 14.19 12.01
N LYS A 211 6.50 14.66 12.76
CA LYS A 211 6.67 15.59 13.89
C LYS A 211 6.76 14.88 15.25
N ASN A 212 6.75 13.55 15.29
CA ASN A 212 6.62 12.74 16.51
C ASN A 212 5.42 13.16 17.37
N ASP A 213 4.36 13.63 16.74
CA ASP A 213 3.08 13.84 17.40
C ASP A 213 2.46 12.45 17.56
N GLU A 214 2.36 11.95 18.79
CA GLU A 214 1.81 10.62 19.10
C GLU A 214 0.30 10.67 19.30
N ILE A 215 -0.39 9.57 18.98
CA ILE A 215 -1.84 9.51 19.17
C ILE A 215 -2.13 9.22 20.65
N ASP A 216 -3.21 9.78 21.18
CA ASP A 216 -3.74 9.34 22.46
C ASP A 216 -4.11 7.84 22.39
N PRO A 217 -3.58 6.99 23.29
CA PRO A 217 -3.93 5.57 23.35
C PRO A 217 -5.44 5.32 23.45
N GLU A 218 -6.20 6.24 24.04
CA GLU A 218 -7.66 6.12 24.15
C GLU A 218 -8.38 6.18 22.79
N TRP A 219 -7.75 6.76 21.77
CA TRP A 219 -8.34 6.89 20.43
C TRP A 219 -8.06 5.66 19.54
N VAL A 220 -7.12 4.82 19.97
CA VAL A 220 -6.73 3.55 19.34
C VAL A 220 -7.69 2.47 19.85
N VAL A 221 -8.87 2.40 19.24
CA VAL A 221 -9.80 1.27 19.42
C VAL A 221 -9.56 0.25 18.32
N ASP A 222 -9.54 -1.03 18.70
CA ASP A 222 -9.42 -2.17 17.80
C ASP A 222 -10.52 -2.15 16.72
N ASP A 223 -10.19 -1.58 15.56
CA ASP A 223 -11.03 -1.59 14.36
C ASP A 223 -10.56 -2.71 13.42
N TYR A 224 -10.37 -3.91 13.97
CA TYR A 224 -10.09 -5.09 13.15
C TYR A 224 -11.33 -5.38 12.31
N GLU A 225 -11.25 -5.00 11.04
CA GLU A 225 -12.14 -5.47 10.01
C GLU A 225 -11.94 -6.98 9.87
N ASN A 226 -12.73 -7.73 10.63
CA ASN A 226 -12.88 -9.16 10.38
C ASN A 226 -13.63 -9.26 9.04
N ASP A 227 -12.88 -9.24 7.94
CA ASP A 227 -13.34 -9.65 6.63
C ASP A 227 -13.00 -11.13 6.44
N ILE A 228 -13.80 -11.86 5.65
CA ILE A 228 -13.42 -13.22 5.29
C ILE A 228 -12.28 -13.13 4.30
N VAL A 229 -11.10 -13.55 4.74
CA VAL A 229 -9.94 -13.62 3.88
C VAL A 229 -9.87 -14.99 3.23
N PHE A 230 -10.05 -15.02 1.92
CA PHE A 230 -9.72 -16.18 1.10
C PHE A 230 -8.34 -15.95 0.47
N PRO A 231 -7.40 -16.92 0.60
CA PRO A 231 -6.14 -16.81 -0.09
C PRO A 231 -6.39 -16.86 -1.60
N PRO A 232 -5.75 -15.97 -2.38
CA PRO A 232 -5.93 -15.94 -3.82
C PRO A 232 -5.33 -17.20 -4.45
N ILE A 233 -5.91 -17.60 -5.58
CA ILE A 233 -5.55 -18.84 -6.29
C ILE A 233 -4.17 -18.71 -6.98
N ALA A 234 -3.71 -17.49 -7.25
CA ALA A 234 -2.50 -17.23 -8.04
C ALA A 234 -1.25 -17.05 -7.17
N SER A 235 -0.22 -17.86 -7.45
CA SER A 235 1.16 -17.63 -7.02
C SER A 235 2.08 -17.85 -8.22
N SER A 236 3.11 -17.01 -8.35
CA SER A 236 4.12 -17.14 -9.41
C SER A 236 5.30 -17.98 -8.93
N ASP A 237 5.76 -18.96 -9.72
CA ASP A 237 6.88 -19.85 -9.35
C ASP A 237 8.15 -19.08 -8.95
N PRO A 238 8.62 -18.05 -9.69
CA PRO A 238 9.72 -17.19 -9.26
C PRO A 238 9.52 -16.53 -7.89
N ALA A 239 8.30 -16.06 -7.59
CA ALA A 239 8.02 -15.38 -6.33
C ALA A 239 7.99 -16.37 -5.15
N SER A 240 7.47 -17.58 -5.39
CA SER A 240 7.53 -18.69 -4.44
C SER A 240 8.98 -19.07 -4.12
N GLN A 241 9.83 -19.23 -5.12
CA GLN A 241 11.25 -19.54 -4.92
C GLN A 241 11.99 -18.43 -4.18
N ALA A 242 11.71 -17.16 -4.49
CA ALA A 242 12.31 -16.02 -3.78
C ALA A 242 11.91 -16.02 -2.30
N ARG A 243 10.63 -16.25 -2.00
CA ARG A 243 10.12 -16.38 -0.64
C ARG A 243 10.79 -17.53 0.11
N ASP A 244 10.89 -18.70 -0.52
CA ASP A 244 11.47 -19.89 0.11
C ASP A 244 12.96 -19.67 0.45
N LYS A 245 13.73 -19.04 -0.45
CA LYS A 245 15.12 -18.63 -0.18
C LYS A 245 15.24 -17.67 1.00
N ILE A 246 14.33 -16.70 1.09
CA ILE A 246 14.27 -15.75 2.21
C ILE A 246 13.98 -16.51 3.51
N ALA A 247 13.01 -17.43 3.50
CA ALA A 247 12.62 -18.21 4.66
C ALA A 247 13.79 -19.09 5.16
N GLU A 248 14.52 -19.74 4.26
CA GLU A 248 15.74 -20.50 4.58
C GLU A 248 16.84 -19.60 5.17
N GLY A 249 17.05 -18.42 4.58
CA GLY A 249 18.02 -17.44 5.07
C GLY A 249 17.74 -16.96 6.49
N LEU A 250 16.47 -16.77 6.87
CA LEU A 250 16.07 -16.40 8.23
C LEU A 250 16.43 -17.47 9.26
N VAL A 251 16.26 -18.76 8.92
CA VAL A 251 16.62 -19.86 9.83
C VAL A 251 18.14 -19.98 9.96
N ALA A 252 18.87 -19.85 8.85
CA ALA A 252 20.33 -19.88 8.85
C ALA A 252 20.93 -18.76 9.72
N ALA A 253 20.39 -17.53 9.64
CA ALA A 253 20.82 -16.40 10.46
C ALA A 253 20.58 -16.62 11.97
N ARG A 254 19.53 -17.39 12.33
CA ARG A 254 19.23 -17.74 13.74
C ARG A 254 20.08 -18.87 14.29
N ALA A 255 20.58 -19.77 13.44
CA ALA A 255 21.37 -20.94 13.87
C ALA A 255 22.84 -20.63 14.19
N ILE A 256 23.32 -19.41 13.90
CA ILE A 256 24.71 -18.97 14.12
C ILE A 256 24.89 -18.28 15.49
N LEU A 257 23.80 -18.10 16.25
CA LEU A 257 23.77 -17.54 17.61
C LEU A 257 23.63 -18.64 18.66
#